data_AF-A0AAU9UAJ3-F1
#
_entry.id   AF-A0AAU9UAJ3-F1
#
_cell.length_a   1.000
_cell.length_b   1.000
_cell.length_c   1.000
_cell.angle_alpha   90.00
_cell.angle_beta   90.00
_cell.angle_gamma   90.00
#
_symmetry.space_group_name_H-M   'P 1'
#
loop_
_entity.id
_entity.type
_entity.pdbx_description
1 polymer ?
#
loop_
_entity_poly.entity_id
_entity_poly.type
_entity_poly.pdbx_seq_one_letter_code
_entity_poly.pdbx_strand_id
1 'polypeptide(L)'
;MKGEEYLGYRRDGMVSGNEKFFVLHDIPRPAREMGPRCTSTFCTKSKVRGCSNLSDDERHHIFSKFWKDMTWEQRKQYVVSNVLLCEKKQVKNTVNSRRTDSKQYFLSTSIGRIQVCMQTFLITFGLKESTVRCRVASAEHGIANRAKN
;
A
#
# COMPACT_ATOMS: atom_id res chain seq x y z
N MET A 1 13.61 0.00 -5.15
CA MET A 1 12.83 -1.05 -5.84
C MET A 1 11.96 -0.41 -6.90
N LYS A 2 11.94 -0.87 -8.15
CA LYS A 2 11.18 -0.27 -9.27
C LYS A 2 9.83 -0.96 -9.57
N GLY A 3 9.45 -1.97 -8.79
CA GLY A 3 8.24 -2.75 -9.08
C GLY A 3 8.44 -3.81 -10.15
N GLU A 4 9.66 -3.97 -10.65
CA GLU A 4 10.10 -5.04 -11.51
C GLU A 4 10.45 -6.29 -10.69
N GLU A 5 10.66 -7.41 -11.37
CA GLU A 5 11.21 -8.61 -10.77
C GLU A 5 12.56 -8.31 -10.10
N TYR A 6 12.82 -8.93 -8.95
CA TYR A 6 14.07 -8.76 -8.24
C TYR A 6 14.42 -10.01 -7.44
N LEU A 7 15.70 -10.23 -7.19
CA LEU A 7 16.15 -11.23 -6.23
C LEU A 7 15.93 -10.69 -4.81
N GLY A 8 15.41 -11.54 -3.93
CA GLY A 8 15.12 -11.24 -2.54
C GLY A 8 15.94 -12.10 -1.61
N TYR A 9 15.96 -11.71 -0.34
CA TYR A 9 16.75 -12.40 0.67
C TYR A 9 15.96 -13.52 1.35
N ARG A 10 16.67 -14.60 1.71
CA ARG A 10 16.22 -15.63 2.65
C ARG A 10 17.30 -15.92 3.68
N ARG A 11 16.88 -16.41 4.84
CA ARG A 11 17.80 -17.06 5.76
C ARG A 11 17.93 -18.51 5.31
N ASP A 12 19.16 -18.96 5.16
CA ASP A 12 19.41 -20.38 4.95
C ASP A 12 18.92 -21.15 6.18
N GLY A 13 18.35 -22.33 5.93
CA GLY A 13 17.87 -23.18 7.01
C GLY A 13 19.03 -23.54 7.94
N MET A 14 18.73 -23.90 9.18
CA MET A 14 19.72 -24.49 10.07
C MET A 14 20.23 -25.76 9.40
N VAL A 15 21.39 -25.71 8.73
CA VAL A 15 22.09 -26.91 8.29
C VAL A 15 22.45 -27.63 9.58
N SER A 16 21.87 -28.80 9.81
CA SER A 16 22.02 -29.60 11.04
C SER A 16 23.45 -29.52 11.58
N GLY A 17 23.65 -28.72 12.64
CA GLY A 17 24.94 -28.58 13.32
C GLY A 17 25.66 -27.23 13.23
N ASN A 18 25.23 -26.25 12.42
CA ASN A 18 25.84 -24.91 12.42
C ASN A 18 25.00 -23.88 13.18
N GLU A 19 25.58 -23.23 14.19
CA GLU A 19 24.96 -22.15 14.99
C GLU A 19 24.74 -20.85 14.21
N LYS A 20 25.33 -20.73 13.01
CA LYS A 20 25.29 -19.51 12.19
C LYS A 20 24.35 -19.66 11.01
N PHE A 21 23.38 -18.75 10.94
CA PHE A 21 22.50 -18.59 9.79
C PHE A 21 23.17 -17.73 8.72
N PHE A 22 23.15 -18.18 7.47
CA PHE A 22 23.56 -17.36 6.32
C PHE A 22 22.35 -16.65 5.73
N VAL A 23 22.55 -15.44 5.20
CA VAL A 23 21.51 -14.71 4.45
C VAL A 23 21.87 -14.80 2.97
N LEU A 24 21.03 -15.47 2.18
CA LEU A 24 21.20 -15.67 0.74
C LEU A 24 20.29 -14.71 -0.04
N HIS A 25 20.77 -14.23 -1.18
CA HIS A 25 20.04 -13.30 -2.08
C HIS A 25 19.63 -14.00 -3.38
N ASP A 26 18.85 -15.07 -3.26
CA ASP A 26 18.56 -16.02 -4.34
C ASP A 26 17.06 -16.26 -4.57
N ILE A 27 16.16 -15.60 -3.84
CA ILE A 27 14.71 -15.80 -4.03
C ILE A 27 14.18 -14.89 -5.13
N PRO A 28 13.70 -15.40 -6.28
CA PRO A 28 13.02 -14.55 -7.26
C PRO A 28 11.72 -14.00 -6.66
N ARG A 29 11.50 -12.71 -6.85
CA ARG A 29 10.28 -12.00 -6.43
C ARG A 29 9.66 -11.38 -7.67
N PRO A 30 8.40 -11.73 -8.00
CA PRO A 30 7.79 -11.29 -9.23
C PRO A 30 7.63 -9.78 -9.27
N ALA A 31 7.50 -9.25 -10.49
CA ALA A 31 7.11 -7.88 -10.71
C ALA A 31 5.76 -7.57 -10.03
N ARG A 32 5.56 -6.30 -9.73
CA ARG A 32 4.28 -5.78 -9.25
C ARG A 32 3.37 -5.66 -10.44
N GLU A 33 2.12 -6.04 -10.23
CA GLU A 33 1.09 -5.98 -11.27
C GLU A 33 -0.13 -5.25 -10.75
N MET A 34 -0.81 -4.57 -11.67
CA MET A 34 -2.09 -3.93 -11.39
C MET A 34 -3.20 -4.98 -11.46
N GLY A 35 -3.97 -5.11 -10.39
CA GLY A 35 -5.09 -6.06 -10.34
C GLY A 35 -6.36 -5.55 -11.05
N PRO A 36 -7.42 -6.38 -11.11
CA PRO A 36 -8.69 -6.04 -11.76
C PRO A 36 -9.40 -4.86 -11.08
N ARG A 37 -10.40 -4.27 -11.73
CA ARG A 37 -11.22 -3.22 -11.13
C ARG A 37 -12.08 -3.75 -9.98
N CYS A 38 -12.43 -2.86 -9.06
CA CYS A 38 -13.38 -3.17 -8.01
C CYS A 38 -14.79 -3.30 -8.59
N THR A 39 -15.42 -4.46 -8.37
CA THR A 39 -16.79 -4.79 -8.81
C THR A 39 -17.78 -4.83 -7.64
N SER A 40 -17.37 -4.40 -6.45
CA SER A 40 -18.22 -4.43 -5.26
C SER A 40 -19.46 -3.55 -5.43
N THR A 41 -20.65 -4.14 -5.28
CA THR A 41 -21.94 -3.44 -5.31
C THR A 41 -22.01 -2.27 -4.32
N PHE A 42 -21.36 -2.40 -3.16
CA PHE A 42 -21.24 -1.32 -2.18
C PHE A 42 -20.50 -0.11 -2.74
N CYS A 43 -19.39 -0.35 -3.46
CA CYS A 43 -18.61 0.74 -4.05
C CYS A 43 -19.36 1.37 -5.23
N THR A 44 -20.04 0.56 -6.04
CA THR A 44 -20.86 1.06 -7.16
C THR A 44 -22.01 1.96 -6.71
N LYS A 45 -22.65 1.65 -5.57
CA LYS A 45 -23.75 2.46 -5.01
C LYS A 45 -23.26 3.62 -4.13
N SER A 46 -21.94 3.72 -3.88
CA SER A 46 -21.40 4.71 -2.96
C SER A 46 -21.39 6.09 -3.60
N LYS A 47 -21.98 7.09 -2.93
CA LYS A 47 -21.83 8.51 -3.31
C LYS A 47 -20.46 9.09 -2.93
N VAL A 48 -19.70 8.38 -2.08
CA VAL A 48 -18.45 8.86 -1.50
C VAL A 48 -17.25 8.23 -2.20
N ARG A 49 -17.30 6.93 -2.50
CA ARG A 49 -16.20 6.20 -3.14
C ARG A 49 -16.40 6.16 -4.65
N GLY A 50 -15.48 6.76 -5.40
CA GLY A 50 -15.48 6.77 -6.87
C GLY A 50 -14.73 5.60 -7.49
N CYS A 51 -14.86 4.37 -6.96
CA CYS A 51 -14.10 3.22 -7.50
C CYS A 51 -14.49 2.89 -8.94
N SER A 52 -15.77 3.07 -9.28
CA SER A 52 -16.33 2.88 -10.62
C SER A 52 -15.90 3.95 -11.60
N ASN A 53 -15.48 5.12 -11.11
CA ASN A 53 -15.14 6.27 -11.94
C ASN A 53 -13.69 6.21 -12.45
N LEU A 54 -12.90 5.23 -11.98
CA LEU A 54 -11.55 4.98 -12.48
C LEU A 54 -11.59 4.09 -13.71
N SER A 55 -11.15 4.65 -14.83
CA SER A 55 -10.81 3.87 -16.01
C SER A 55 -9.56 3.03 -15.76
N ASP A 56 -9.39 1.94 -16.52
CA ASP A 56 -8.17 1.14 -16.43
C ASP A 56 -6.95 1.91 -16.94
N ASP A 57 -7.11 2.79 -17.92
CA ASP A 57 -6.04 3.66 -18.43
C ASP A 57 -5.51 4.63 -17.36
N GLU A 58 -6.40 5.27 -16.60
CA GLU A 58 -5.98 6.12 -15.49
C GLU A 58 -5.26 5.33 -14.41
N ARG A 59 -5.76 4.13 -14.08
CA ARG A 59 -5.10 3.26 -13.09
C ARG A 59 -3.72 2.82 -13.58
N HIS A 60 -3.57 2.50 -14.85
CA HIS A 60 -2.28 2.19 -15.48
C HIS A 60 -1.33 3.38 -15.46
N HIS A 61 -1.82 4.60 -15.75
CA HIS A 61 -1.01 5.81 -15.66
C HIS A 61 -0.53 6.06 -14.22
N ILE A 62 -1.43 5.94 -13.23
CA ILE A 62 -1.11 6.07 -11.81
C ILE A 62 -0.08 5.01 -11.38
N PHE A 63 -0.27 3.75 -11.79
CA PHE A 63 0.64 2.65 -11.50
C PHE A 63 2.02 2.88 -12.10
N SER A 64 2.08 3.25 -13.39
CA SER A 64 3.33 3.51 -14.11
C SER A 64 4.09 4.66 -13.46
N LYS A 65 3.42 5.79 -13.21
CA LYS A 65 4.03 6.95 -12.52
C LYS A 65 4.58 6.57 -11.15
N PHE A 66 3.81 5.79 -10.38
CA PHE A 66 4.22 5.36 -9.05
C PHE A 66 5.47 4.47 -9.07
N TRP A 67 5.57 3.52 -10.00
CA TRP A 67 6.66 2.54 -10.02
C TRP A 67 7.87 2.97 -10.86
N LYS A 68 7.68 3.72 -11.94
CA LYS A 68 8.75 4.14 -12.85
C LYS A 68 9.30 5.52 -12.51
N ASP A 69 8.44 6.48 -12.20
CA ASP A 69 8.85 7.89 -12.12
C ASP A 69 9.21 8.32 -10.69
N MET A 70 8.58 7.71 -9.68
CA MET A 70 8.84 8.06 -8.28
C MET A 70 10.02 7.28 -7.70
N THR A 71 10.83 7.94 -6.86
CA THR A 71 11.81 7.27 -6.00
C THR A 71 11.13 6.50 -4.86
N TRP A 72 11.89 5.67 -4.15
CA TRP A 72 11.38 4.93 -2.99
C TRP A 72 10.79 5.83 -1.91
N GLU A 73 11.46 6.94 -1.59
CA GLU A 73 10.98 7.90 -0.59
C GLU A 73 9.74 8.66 -1.08
N GLN A 74 9.71 9.06 -2.35
CA GLN A 74 8.51 9.67 -2.95
C GLN A 74 7.32 8.72 -2.91
N ARG A 75 7.51 7.43 -3.13
CA ARG A 75 6.44 6.42 -3.03
C ARG A 75 5.93 6.23 -1.61
N LYS A 76 6.82 6.24 -0.62
CA LYS A 76 6.40 6.23 0.78
C LYS A 76 5.54 7.44 1.08
N GLN A 77 6.03 8.63 0.73
CA GLN A 77 5.30 9.89 0.94
C GLN A 77 3.95 9.88 0.21
N TYR A 78 3.91 9.40 -1.03
CA TYR A 78 2.69 9.27 -1.81
C TYR A 78 1.65 8.38 -1.12
N VAL A 79 2.07 7.25 -0.56
CA VAL A 79 1.16 6.36 0.19
C VAL A 79 0.67 7.04 1.46
N VAL A 80 1.55 7.69 2.22
CA VAL A 80 1.18 8.39 3.46
C VAL A 80 0.21 9.54 3.18
N SER A 81 0.46 10.38 2.17
CA SER A 81 -0.41 11.52 1.84
C SER A 81 -1.79 11.08 1.31
N ASN A 82 -1.86 9.91 0.67
CA ASN A 82 -3.09 9.37 0.10
C ASN A 82 -3.87 8.43 1.04
N VAL A 83 -3.38 8.19 2.26
CA VAL A 83 -4.07 7.41 3.28
C VAL A 83 -4.33 8.28 4.50
N LEU A 84 -5.60 8.65 4.71
CA LEU A 84 -6.00 9.41 5.89
C LEU A 84 -6.34 8.46 7.03
N LEU A 85 -5.71 8.68 8.18
CA LEU A 85 -6.14 8.10 9.45
C LEU A 85 -7.38 8.86 9.92
N CYS A 86 -8.44 8.13 10.22
CA CYS A 86 -9.66 8.67 10.78
C CYS A 86 -9.89 8.07 12.14
N GLU A 87 -10.19 8.95 13.10
CA GLU A 87 -10.63 8.56 14.42
C GLU A 87 -11.92 7.73 14.36
N LYS A 88 -12.09 6.85 15.35
CA LYS A 88 -13.30 6.04 15.45
C LYS A 88 -14.48 6.93 15.81
N LYS A 89 -15.45 7.04 14.89
CA LYS A 89 -16.71 7.78 15.16
C LYS A 89 -17.59 7.15 16.24
N GLN A 90 -17.46 5.85 16.53
CA GLN A 90 -18.15 5.17 17.63
C GLN A 90 -17.32 4.03 18.20
N VAL A 91 -17.17 4.00 19.53
CA VAL A 91 -16.56 2.89 20.29
C VAL A 91 -17.69 2.14 20.99
N LYS A 92 -18.23 1.10 20.34
CA LYS A 92 -19.33 0.29 20.93
C LYS A 92 -18.86 -0.70 22.02
N ASN A 93 -17.55 -1.00 22.08
CA ASN A 93 -16.93 -1.88 23.07
C ASN A 93 -15.55 -1.32 23.45
N THR A 94 -15.46 -0.72 24.64
CA THR A 94 -14.29 0.04 25.12
C THR A 94 -13.10 -0.83 25.52
N VAL A 95 -13.28 -2.12 25.81
CA VAL A 95 -12.27 -2.89 26.55
C VAL A 95 -11.35 -3.77 25.67
N ASN A 96 -11.71 -4.10 24.42
CA ASN A 96 -10.94 -5.11 23.66
C ASN A 96 -10.83 -4.90 22.14
N SER A 97 -11.01 -3.67 21.65
CA SER A 97 -10.89 -3.41 20.21
C SER A 97 -9.42 -3.29 19.76
N ARG A 98 -8.84 -4.36 19.19
CA ARG A 98 -7.47 -4.36 18.60
C ARG A 98 -7.25 -3.34 17.49
N ARG A 99 -8.31 -2.88 16.83
CA ARG A 99 -8.24 -1.88 15.76
C ARG A 99 -8.23 -0.50 16.39
N THR A 100 -7.19 0.29 16.26
CA THR A 100 -7.10 1.65 16.84
C THR A 100 -7.73 2.71 15.93
N ASP A 101 -7.56 2.57 14.61
CA ASP A 101 -7.92 3.63 13.66
C ASP A 101 -8.68 3.09 12.44
N SER A 102 -9.45 3.97 11.80
CA SER A 102 -9.98 3.74 10.47
C SER A 102 -9.09 4.42 9.42
N LYS A 103 -9.11 3.90 8.19
CA LYS A 103 -8.31 4.43 7.08
C LYS A 103 -9.22 4.78 5.92
N GLN A 104 -9.00 5.95 5.33
CA GLN A 104 -9.58 6.34 4.07
C GLN A 104 -8.50 6.39 3.01
N TYR A 105 -8.78 5.82 1.84
CA TYR A 105 -7.81 5.66 0.76
C TYR A 105 -8.21 6.54 -0.40
N PHE A 106 -7.22 7.19 -1.00
CA PHE A 106 -7.43 8.12 -2.10
C PHE A 106 -6.47 7.84 -3.24
N LEU A 107 -6.86 8.22 -4.45
CA LEU A 107 -6.00 8.21 -5.62
C LEU A 107 -6.02 9.59 -6.27
N SER A 108 -4.84 10.07 -6.66
CA SER A 108 -4.68 11.29 -7.45
C SER A 108 -4.86 10.95 -8.92
N THR A 109 -5.92 11.48 -9.51
CA THR A 109 -6.29 11.39 -10.94
C THR A 109 -6.03 12.73 -11.62
N SER A 110 -6.17 12.80 -12.95
CA SER A 110 -6.04 14.04 -13.72
C SER A 110 -7.08 15.10 -13.31
N ILE A 111 -8.28 14.66 -12.94
CA ILE A 111 -9.40 15.51 -12.52
C ILE A 111 -9.37 15.87 -11.03
N GLY A 112 -8.40 15.35 -10.27
CA GLY A 112 -8.25 15.62 -8.84
C GLY A 112 -8.14 14.36 -7.99
N ARG A 113 -8.45 14.48 -6.70
CA ARG A 113 -8.31 13.39 -5.73
C ARG A 113 -9.65 12.69 -5.52
N ILE A 114 -9.70 11.39 -5.75
CA ILE A 114 -10.92 10.59 -5.54
C ILE A 114 -10.73 9.63 -4.36
N GLN A 115 -11.79 9.40 -3.59
CA GLN A 115 -11.78 8.39 -2.55
C GLN A 115 -12.09 7.01 -3.14
N VAL A 116 -11.32 6.00 -2.75
CA VAL A 116 -11.51 4.62 -3.17
C VAL A 116 -11.60 3.68 -1.97
N CYS A 117 -12.02 2.44 -2.20
CA CYS A 117 -11.91 1.40 -1.18
C CYS A 117 -10.45 0.96 -1.02
N MET A 118 -10.15 0.32 0.11
CA MET A 118 -8.82 -0.23 0.38
C MET A 118 -8.36 -1.17 -0.74
N GLN A 119 -9.25 -2.05 -1.20
CA GLN A 119 -8.92 -3.03 -2.22
C GLN A 119 -8.47 -2.36 -3.52
N THR A 120 -9.23 -1.39 -4.05
CA THR A 120 -8.84 -0.63 -5.25
C THR A 120 -7.48 0.03 -5.08
N PHE A 121 -7.20 0.62 -3.92
CA PHE A 121 -5.90 1.24 -3.67
C PHE A 121 -4.76 0.22 -3.70
N LEU A 122 -4.91 -0.91 -2.99
CA LEU A 122 -3.90 -1.95 -2.91
C LEU A 122 -3.64 -2.62 -4.26
N ILE A 123 -4.69 -3.03 -4.96
CA ILE A 123 -4.56 -3.70 -6.27
C ILE A 123 -4.08 -2.75 -7.36
N THR A 124 -4.40 -1.46 -7.28
CA THR A 124 -3.90 -0.48 -8.26
C THR A 124 -2.39 -0.34 -8.17
N PHE A 125 -1.79 -0.50 -6.98
CA PHE A 125 -0.32 -0.43 -6.82
C PHE A 125 0.38 -1.78 -6.68
N GLY A 126 -0.35 -2.90 -6.62
CA GLY A 126 0.22 -4.21 -6.32
C GLY A 126 0.81 -4.31 -4.90
N LEU A 127 0.26 -3.55 -3.94
CA LEU A 127 0.75 -3.46 -2.56
C LEU A 127 0.00 -4.40 -1.61
N LYS A 128 0.69 -4.84 -0.56
CA LYS A 128 0.06 -5.53 0.58
C LYS A 128 -0.41 -4.51 1.61
N GLU A 129 -1.51 -4.83 2.31
CA GLU A 129 -2.02 -3.99 3.40
C GLU A 129 -0.94 -3.76 4.48
N SER A 130 -0.14 -4.78 4.80
CA SER A 130 0.95 -4.68 5.76
C SER A 130 1.99 -3.62 5.38
N THR A 131 2.30 -3.48 4.09
CA THR A 131 3.21 -2.45 3.58
C THR A 131 2.64 -1.05 3.80
N VAL A 132 1.36 -0.85 3.51
CA VAL A 132 0.69 0.44 3.73
C VAL A 132 0.63 0.76 5.22
N ARG A 133 0.22 -0.20 6.04
CA ARG A 133 0.16 -0.05 7.51
C ARG A 133 1.51 0.34 8.09
N CYS A 134 2.59 -0.33 7.70
CA CYS A 134 3.94 0.00 8.17
C CYS A 134 4.34 1.42 7.75
N ARG A 135 4.13 1.81 6.49
CA ARG A 135 4.46 3.15 6.00
C ARG A 135 3.70 4.26 6.71
N VAL A 136 2.41 4.05 6.96
CA VAL A 136 1.54 5.04 7.64
C VAL A 136 1.87 5.10 9.13
N ALA A 137 2.16 3.97 9.78
CA ALA A 137 2.53 3.95 11.20
C ALA A 137 3.89 4.61 11.47
N SER A 138 4.82 4.55 10.50
CA SER A 138 6.12 5.21 10.58
C SER A 138 6.09 6.69 10.19
N ALA A 139 4.92 7.26 9.87
CA ALA A 139 4.78 8.66 9.50
C ALA A 139 4.37 9.52 10.71
N GLU A 140 5.07 10.62 10.93
CA GLU A 140 4.68 11.66 11.89
C GLU A 140 3.96 12.79 11.13
N HIS A 141 2.78 13.19 11.59
CA HIS A 141 1.98 14.29 11.01
C HIS A 141 1.70 14.17 9.49
N GLY A 142 1.62 12.95 8.93
CA GLY A 142 1.40 12.74 7.49
C GLY A 142 2.65 12.96 6.63
N ILE A 143 3.82 13.04 7.25
CA ILE A 143 5.13 13.10 6.60
C ILE A 143 5.87 11.80 6.91
N ALA A 144 6.35 11.12 5.86
CA ALA A 144 7.19 9.94 6.04
C ALA A 144 8.51 10.34 6.72
N ASN A 145 8.83 9.72 7.85
CA ASN A 145 10.10 9.93 8.53
C ASN A 145 11.28 9.58 7.60
N ARG A 146 12.17 10.54 7.35
CA ARG A 146 13.47 10.26 6.71
C ARG A 146 14.30 9.46 7.71
N ALA A 147 14.66 8.23 7.36
CA ALA A 147 15.65 7.49 8.16
C ALA A 147 16.95 8.31 8.19
N LYS A 148 17.50 8.53 9.38
CA LYS A 148 18.84 9.12 9.54
C LYS A 148 19.85 8.10 8.99
N ASN A 149 20.73 8.57 8.09
CA ASN A 149 21.83 7.79 7.52
C ASN A 149 22.75 7.23 8.60
#